data_AF-A0A930XPV8-F1
#
_entry.id   AF-A0A930XPV8-F1
#
_cell.length_a   1.000
_cell.length_b   1.000
_cell.length_c   1.000
_cell.angle_alpha   90.00
_cell.angle_beta   90.00
_cell.angle_gamma   90.00
#
_symmetry.space_group_name_H-M   'P 1'
#
loop_
_entity.id
_entity.type
_entity.pdbx_description
1 polymer ?
#
loop_
_entity_poly.entity_id
_entity_poly.type
_entity_poly.pdbx_seq_one_letter_code
_entity_poly.pdbx_strand_id
1 'polypeptide(L)'
;MSAIALLGLTLAACGESKVAQCNRLIEVANSAVTAVQEVTTAASADDPEALNTIADTADQAVADMQGLEFADEQLQDYQQRFVAMYEETSRASRAIYTAVGALDNEAAQQAVNDLQTATGQETDLVNEVNTYCSAS
;
A
#
# COMPACT_ATOMS: atom_id res chain seq x y z
N MET A 1 11.27 52.08 33.36
CA MET A 1 11.05 50.66 33.69
C MET A 1 10.43 50.00 32.47
N SER A 2 10.77 48.73 32.26
CA SER A 2 10.14 47.76 31.36
C SER A 2 10.64 47.72 29.91
N ALA A 3 11.73 46.98 29.73
CA ALA A 3 12.00 46.23 28.51
C ALA A 3 11.01 45.06 28.47
N ILE A 4 10.17 45.00 27.43
CA ILE A 4 9.32 43.85 27.15
C ILE A 4 10.16 42.91 26.29
N ALA A 5 10.75 41.90 26.93
CA ALA A 5 11.38 40.78 26.23
C ALA A 5 10.26 39.88 25.69
N LEU A 6 9.96 40.00 24.40
CA LEU A 6 9.20 38.99 23.65
C LEU A 6 10.07 37.73 23.56
N LEU A 7 9.89 36.84 24.53
CA LEU A 7 10.34 35.46 24.45
C LEU A 7 9.57 34.79 23.31
N GLY A 8 10.17 34.75 22.12
CA GLY A 8 9.74 33.88 21.06
C GLY A 8 9.84 32.45 21.54
N LEU A 9 8.71 31.86 21.93
CA LEU A 9 8.57 30.42 22.02
C LEU A 9 8.77 29.90 20.60
N THR A 10 10.00 29.51 20.27
CA THR A 10 10.24 28.53 19.23
C THR A 10 9.60 27.24 19.73
N LEU A 11 8.32 27.04 19.39
CA LEU A 11 7.74 25.71 19.30
C LEU A 11 8.65 24.97 18.32
N ALA A 12 9.67 24.29 18.83
CA ALA A 12 10.27 23.19 18.12
C ALA A 12 9.09 22.26 17.86
N ALA A 13 8.60 22.25 16.62
CA ALA A 13 7.62 21.30 16.17
C ALA A 13 8.25 19.92 16.40
N CYS A 14 7.89 19.27 17.51
CA CYS A 14 8.15 17.86 17.73
C CYS A 14 7.25 17.09 16.76
N GLY A 15 7.55 17.18 15.46
CA GLY A 15 6.98 16.32 14.45
C GLY A 15 7.42 14.88 14.69
N GLU A 16 6.62 13.93 14.23
CA GLU A 16 6.99 12.52 14.28
C GLU A 16 8.32 12.29 13.54
N SER A 17 9.22 11.49 14.12
CA SER A 17 10.52 11.20 13.51
C SER A 17 10.35 10.45 12.18
N LYS A 18 11.29 10.62 11.25
CA LYS A 18 11.34 9.85 10.00
C LYS A 18 11.21 8.34 10.24
N VAL A 19 11.90 7.83 11.27
CA VAL A 19 11.86 6.41 11.63
C VAL A 19 10.46 5.96 12.04
N ALA A 20 9.75 6.76 12.85
CA ALA A 20 8.39 6.42 13.25
C ALA A 20 7.42 6.47 12.06
N GLN A 21 7.54 7.46 11.16
CA GLN A 21 6.76 7.52 9.92
C GLN A 21 7.03 6.30 9.02
N CYS A 22 8.30 5.93 8.83
CA CYS A 22 8.71 4.73 8.10
C CYS A 22 8.11 3.44 8.67
N ASN A 23 8.11 3.28 9.99
CA ASN A 23 7.55 2.09 10.62
C ASN A 23 6.05 1.96 10.33
N ARG A 24 5.29 3.07 10.37
CA ARG A 24 3.85 3.05 10.04
C ARG A 24 3.61 2.64 8.58
N LEU A 25 4.39 3.17 7.63
CA LEU A 25 4.30 2.78 6.23
C LEU A 25 4.58 1.28 6.03
N ILE A 26 5.67 0.79 6.60
CA ILE A 26 6.10 -0.61 6.46
C ILE A 26 5.10 -1.56 7.14
N GLU A 27 4.50 -1.17 8.26
CA GLU A 27 3.50 -1.96 8.97
C GLU A 27 2.27 -2.22 8.10
N VAL A 28 1.70 -1.18 7.48
CA VAL A 28 0.55 -1.35 6.59
C VAL A 28 0.91 -2.20 5.37
N ALA A 29 2.07 -1.97 4.76
CA ALA A 29 2.52 -2.74 3.59
C ALA A 29 2.68 -4.24 3.92
N ASN A 30 3.32 -4.56 5.06
CA ASN A 30 3.50 -5.94 5.50
C ASN A 30 2.16 -6.60 5.88
N SER A 31 1.23 -5.85 6.46
CA SER A 31 -0.09 -6.38 6.80
C SER A 31 -0.87 -6.77 5.54
N ALA A 32 -0.81 -5.96 4.48
CA ALA A 32 -1.45 -6.25 3.21
C ALA A 32 -0.89 -7.55 2.59
N VAL A 33 0.44 -7.71 2.57
CA VAL A 33 1.10 -8.92 2.07
C VAL A 33 0.69 -10.15 2.88
N THR A 34 0.65 -10.04 4.21
CA THR A 34 0.27 -11.14 5.09
C THR A 34 -1.16 -11.58 4.83
N ALA A 35 -2.10 -10.63 4.71
CA ALA A 35 -3.50 -10.94 4.43
C ALA A 35 -3.68 -11.63 3.07
N VAL A 36 -2.99 -11.17 2.02
CA VAL A 36 -3.02 -11.84 0.69
C VAL A 36 -2.43 -13.25 0.76
N GLN A 37 -1.34 -13.45 1.52
CA GLN A 37 -0.75 -14.78 1.73
C GLN A 37 -1.69 -15.74 2.46
N GLU A 38 -2.43 -15.25 3.46
CA GLU A 38 -3.43 -16.05 4.16
C GLU A 38 -4.56 -16.50 3.23
N VAL A 39 -5.08 -15.59 2.40
CA VAL A 39 -6.12 -15.91 1.40
C VAL A 39 -5.61 -16.95 0.41
N THR A 40 -4.44 -16.72 -0.18
CA THR A 40 -3.88 -17.62 -1.20
C THR A 40 -3.45 -18.99 -0.66
N THR A 41 -3.07 -19.08 0.62
CA THR A 41 -2.73 -20.36 1.28
C THR A 41 -3.98 -21.16 1.66
N ALA A 42 -5.07 -20.48 2.02
CA ALA A 42 -6.33 -21.11 2.40
C ALA A 42 -7.20 -21.51 1.19
N ALA A 43 -7.09 -20.77 0.08
CA ALA A 43 -7.86 -21.00 -1.12
C ALA A 43 -7.48 -22.30 -1.84
N SER A 44 -8.47 -22.99 -2.41
CA SER A 44 -8.21 -24.03 -3.40
C SER A 44 -8.00 -23.39 -4.77
N ALA A 45 -7.35 -24.11 -5.69
CA ALA A 45 -7.10 -23.62 -7.05
C ALA A 45 -8.39 -23.29 -7.85
N ASP A 46 -9.53 -23.83 -7.40
CA ASP A 46 -10.84 -23.68 -8.05
C ASP A 46 -11.77 -22.71 -7.29
N ASP A 47 -11.24 -21.93 -6.32
CA ASP A 47 -12.02 -20.95 -5.56
C ASP A 47 -11.94 -19.55 -6.20
N PRO A 48 -12.89 -19.16 -7.06
CA PRO A 48 -12.90 -17.82 -7.65
C PRO A 48 -13.14 -16.73 -6.60
N GLU A 49 -13.74 -17.04 -5.45
CA GLU A 49 -14.05 -16.05 -4.42
C GLU A 49 -12.78 -15.53 -3.70
N ALA A 50 -11.69 -16.29 -3.76
CA ALA A 50 -10.38 -15.84 -3.33
C ALA A 50 -9.96 -14.53 -4.03
N LEU A 51 -10.33 -14.34 -5.31
CA LEU A 51 -10.02 -13.12 -6.06
C LEU A 51 -10.78 -11.90 -5.53
N ASN A 52 -12.05 -12.07 -5.14
CA ASN A 52 -12.80 -10.99 -4.50
C ASN A 52 -12.20 -10.65 -3.14
N THR A 53 -11.81 -11.66 -2.36
CA THR A 53 -11.18 -11.46 -1.05
C THR A 53 -9.83 -10.74 -1.16
N ILE A 54 -9.02 -11.07 -2.18
CA ILE A 54 -7.78 -10.34 -2.49
C ILE A 54 -8.09 -8.88 -2.85
N ALA A 55 -9.13 -8.64 -3.65
CA ALA A 55 -9.51 -7.28 -4.01
C ALA A 55 -9.96 -6.45 -2.81
N ASP A 56 -10.80 -7.02 -1.94
CA ASP A 56 -11.24 -6.38 -0.70
C ASP A 56 -10.06 -6.09 0.25
N THR A 57 -9.08 -7.00 0.30
CA THR A 57 -7.83 -6.80 1.06
C THR A 57 -7.01 -5.64 0.50
N ALA A 58 -6.91 -5.54 -0.82
CA ALA A 58 -6.22 -4.43 -1.47
C ALA A 58 -6.96 -3.09 -1.27
N ASP A 59 -8.29 -3.08 -1.33
CA ASP A 59 -9.11 -1.89 -1.03
C ASP A 59 -8.91 -1.43 0.43
N GLN A 60 -8.82 -2.37 1.37
CA GLN A 60 -8.50 -2.05 2.77
C GLN A 60 -7.08 -1.47 2.90
N ALA A 61 -6.10 -2.03 2.20
CA ALA A 61 -4.73 -1.51 2.20
C ALA A 61 -4.64 -0.09 1.60
N VAL A 62 -5.46 0.23 0.59
CA VAL A 62 -5.61 1.61 0.08
C VAL A 62 -6.10 2.54 1.19
N ALA A 63 -7.17 2.15 1.89
CA ALA A 63 -7.75 2.97 2.95
C ALA A 63 -6.76 3.18 4.12
N ASP A 64 -6.08 2.11 4.53
CA ASP A 64 -5.08 2.16 5.61
C ASP A 64 -3.88 3.02 5.21
N MET A 65 -3.40 2.89 3.98
CA MET A 65 -2.32 3.74 3.47
C MET A 65 -2.73 5.19 3.41
N GLN A 66 -3.88 5.52 2.84
CA GLN A 66 -4.38 6.90 2.74
C GLN A 66 -4.65 7.53 4.12
N GLY A 67 -4.90 6.71 5.15
CA GLY A 67 -5.03 7.15 6.53
C GLY A 67 -3.71 7.58 7.18
N LEU A 68 -2.55 7.30 6.57
CA LEU A 68 -1.25 7.72 7.07
C LEU A 68 -0.97 9.18 6.70
N GLU A 69 -0.79 10.03 7.70
CA GLU A 69 -0.30 11.39 7.49
C GLU A 69 1.22 11.42 7.65
N PHE A 70 1.92 11.83 6.58
CA PHE A 70 3.37 12.01 6.55
C PHE A 70 3.73 13.48 6.37
N ALA A 71 4.73 13.93 7.12
CA ALA A 71 5.37 15.22 6.90
C ALA A 71 6.51 15.14 5.87
N ASP A 72 7.04 13.93 5.67
CA ASP A 72 8.14 13.65 4.76
C ASP A 72 7.61 13.43 3.33
N GLU A 73 8.03 14.28 2.39
CA GLU A 73 7.57 14.24 0.99
C GLU A 73 7.94 12.93 0.27
N GLN A 74 9.07 12.31 0.62
CA GLN A 74 9.47 11.03 0.03
C GLN A 74 8.59 9.88 0.53
N LEU A 75 8.16 9.94 1.79
CA LEU A 75 7.19 8.97 2.31
C LEU A 75 5.79 9.15 1.69
N GLN A 76 5.39 10.39 1.39
CA GLN A 76 4.15 10.67 0.64
C GLN A 76 4.20 10.10 -0.79
N ASP A 77 5.36 10.15 -1.46
CA ASP A 77 5.55 9.52 -2.77
C ASP A 77 5.41 8.00 -2.70
N TYR A 78 6.10 7.35 -1.74
CA TYR A 78 5.99 5.90 -1.56
C TYR A 78 4.58 5.46 -1.19
N GLN A 79 3.89 6.22 -0.33
CA GLN A 79 2.49 6.01 0.01
C GLN A 79 1.61 6.01 -1.25
N GLN A 80 1.75 7.00 -2.12
CA GLN A 80 0.98 7.09 -3.36
C GLN A 80 1.25 5.92 -4.30
N ARG A 81 2.51 5.46 -4.37
CA ARG A 81 2.89 4.30 -5.20
C ARG A 81 2.31 2.99 -4.66
N PHE A 82 2.27 2.80 -3.34
CA PHE A 82 1.57 1.67 -2.73
C PHE A 82 0.06 1.74 -2.98
N VAL A 83 -0.56 2.92 -2.80
CA VAL A 83 -1.99 3.13 -3.09
C VAL A 83 -2.31 2.74 -4.52
N ALA A 84 -1.56 3.26 -5.49
CA ALA A 84 -1.75 2.93 -6.90
C ALA A 84 -1.60 1.42 -7.15
N MET A 85 -0.57 0.79 -6.59
CA MET A 85 -0.36 -0.66 -6.71
C MET A 85 -1.54 -1.47 -6.17
N TYR A 86 -2.09 -1.09 -5.01
CA TYR A 86 -3.23 -1.77 -4.40
C TYR A 86 -4.53 -1.54 -5.17
N GLU A 87 -4.79 -0.32 -5.68
CA GLU A 87 -5.94 -0.03 -6.54
C GLU A 87 -5.92 -0.89 -7.82
N GLU A 88 -4.75 -1.00 -8.46
CA GLU A 88 -4.54 -1.82 -9.64
C GLU A 88 -4.74 -3.32 -9.34
N THR A 89 -4.24 -3.77 -8.18
CA THR A 89 -4.40 -5.15 -7.69
C THR A 89 -5.87 -5.49 -7.44
N SER A 90 -6.62 -4.59 -6.78
CA SER A 90 -8.05 -4.73 -6.53
C SER A 90 -8.83 -4.86 -7.83
N ARG A 91 -8.60 -3.91 -8.75
CA ARG A 91 -9.27 -3.89 -10.05
C ARG A 91 -8.99 -5.15 -10.86
N ALA A 92 -7.72 -5.55 -10.97
CA ALA A 92 -7.33 -6.71 -11.76
C ALA A 92 -7.91 -8.01 -11.17
N SER A 93 -7.89 -8.17 -9.84
CA SER A 93 -8.46 -9.34 -9.17
C SER A 93 -9.97 -9.48 -9.43
N ARG A 94 -10.74 -8.39 -9.32
CA ARG A 94 -12.18 -8.38 -9.67
C ARG A 94 -12.44 -8.63 -11.15
N ALA A 95 -11.55 -8.15 -12.02
CA ALA A 95 -11.65 -8.39 -13.46
C ALA A 95 -11.42 -9.87 -13.81
N ILE A 96 -10.46 -10.54 -13.16
CA ILE A 96 -10.27 -12.00 -13.30
C ILE A 96 -11.54 -12.73 -12.85
N TYR A 97 -12.08 -12.42 -11.68
CA TYR A 97 -13.31 -13.04 -11.16
C TYR A 97 -14.47 -12.93 -12.16
N THR A 98 -14.69 -11.72 -12.68
CA THR A 98 -15.76 -11.43 -13.63
C THR A 98 -15.56 -12.19 -14.95
N ALA A 99 -14.34 -12.20 -15.49
CA ALA A 99 -14.03 -12.85 -16.76
C ALA A 99 -14.15 -14.38 -16.67
N VAL A 100 -13.69 -14.98 -15.57
CA VAL A 100 -13.85 -16.41 -15.30
C VAL A 100 -15.33 -16.79 -15.21
N GLY A 101 -16.13 -16.01 -14.49
CA GLY A 101 -17.58 -16.22 -14.41
C GLY A 101 -18.31 -16.10 -15.75
N ALA A 102 -17.80 -15.25 -16.65
CA ALA A 102 -18.32 -15.08 -18.01
C ALA A 102 -17.77 -16.09 -19.03
N LEU A 103 -16.82 -16.96 -18.64
CA LEU A 103 -16.07 -17.84 -19.55
C LEU A 103 -15.32 -17.08 -20.67
N ASP A 104 -14.92 -15.84 -20.37
CA ASP A 104 -14.15 -14.99 -21.29
C ASP A 104 -12.66 -15.15 -21.03
N ASN A 105 -12.04 -16.09 -21.76
CA ASN A 105 -10.63 -16.41 -21.59
C ASN A 105 -9.70 -15.25 -22.00
N GLU A 106 -10.10 -14.41 -22.95
CA GLU A 106 -9.28 -13.28 -23.39
C GLU A 106 -9.25 -12.20 -22.31
N ALA A 107 -10.42 -11.84 -21.77
CA ALA A 107 -10.51 -10.91 -20.65
C ALA A 107 -9.80 -11.43 -19.40
N ALA A 108 -9.92 -12.74 -19.11
CA ALA A 108 -9.23 -13.34 -17.97
C ALA A 108 -7.70 -13.26 -18.12
N GLN A 109 -7.17 -13.57 -19.31
CA GLN A 109 -5.73 -13.49 -19.57
C GLN A 109 -5.23 -12.05 -19.48
N GLN A 110 -5.99 -11.07 -19.98
CA GLN A 110 -5.63 -9.66 -19.85
C GLN A 110 -5.59 -9.24 -18.37
N ALA A 111 -6.62 -9.59 -17.60
CA ALA A 111 -6.69 -9.24 -16.18
C ALA A 111 -5.57 -9.89 -15.35
N VAL A 112 -5.14 -11.11 -15.70
CA VAL A 112 -3.95 -11.75 -15.10
C VAL A 112 -2.68 -10.97 -15.42
N ASN A 113 -2.49 -10.51 -16.67
CA ASN A 113 -1.33 -9.71 -17.03
C ASN A 113 -1.31 -8.36 -16.29
N ASP A 114 -2.49 -7.74 -16.12
CA ASP A 114 -2.63 -6.51 -15.36
C ASP A 114 -2.26 -6.72 -13.88
N LEU A 115 -2.74 -7.81 -13.27
CA LEU A 115 -2.38 -8.17 -11.89
C LEU A 115 -0.88 -8.41 -11.72
N GLN A 116 -0.24 -9.12 -12.67
CA GLN A 116 1.21 -9.34 -12.67
C GLN A 116 1.99 -8.04 -12.82
N THR A 117 1.49 -7.11 -13.65
CA THR A 117 2.11 -5.80 -13.84
C THR A 117 2.00 -4.93 -12.58
N ALA A 118 0.84 -4.93 -11.94
CA ALA A 118 0.60 -4.21 -10.69
C ALA A 118 1.55 -4.71 -9.60
N THR A 119 1.58 -6.02 -9.36
CA THR A 119 2.38 -6.64 -8.29
C THR A 119 3.87 -6.76 -8.61
N GLY A 120 4.26 -6.73 -9.89
CA GLY A 120 5.66 -6.88 -10.30
C GLY A 120 6.59 -5.75 -9.82
N GLN A 121 6.04 -4.60 -9.44
CA GLN A 121 6.80 -3.45 -8.93
C GLN A 121 6.97 -3.44 -7.41
N GLU A 122 6.32 -4.38 -6.71
CA GLU A 122 6.28 -4.40 -5.24
C GLU A 122 7.68 -4.55 -4.64
N THR A 123 8.49 -5.46 -5.17
CA THR A 123 9.84 -5.72 -4.65
C THR A 123 10.73 -4.48 -4.76
N ASP A 124 10.66 -3.75 -5.87
CA ASP A 124 11.44 -2.54 -6.09
C ASP A 124 10.98 -1.42 -5.14
N LEU A 125 9.67 -1.20 -5.02
CA LEU A 125 9.11 -0.22 -4.09
C LEU A 125 9.49 -0.52 -2.63
N VAL A 126 9.40 -1.78 -2.20
CA VAL A 126 9.81 -2.21 -0.85
C VAL A 126 11.31 -1.97 -0.63
N ASN A 127 12.15 -2.24 -1.63
CA ASN A 127 13.59 -2.00 -1.53
C ASN A 127 13.93 -0.50 -1.43
N GLU A 128 13.26 0.34 -2.19
CA GLU A 128 13.41 1.81 -2.13
C GLU A 128 13.01 2.34 -0.74
N VAL A 129 11.87 1.89 -0.21
CA VAL A 129 11.40 2.25 1.14
C VAL A 129 12.40 1.79 2.19
N ASN A 130 12.84 0.55 2.16
CA ASN A 130 13.81 0.02 3.14
C ASN A 130 15.14 0.78 3.09
N THR A 131 15.62 1.12 1.89
CA THR A 131 16.84 1.93 1.70
C THR A 131 16.65 3.32 2.28
N TYR A 132 15.52 3.97 1.99
CA TYR A 132 15.21 5.29 2.52
C TYR A 132 15.09 5.30 4.04
N CYS A 133 14.38 4.31 4.60
CA CYS A 133 14.06 4.22 6.02
C CYS A 133 15.23 3.78 6.89
N SER A 134 16.23 3.12 6.30
CA SER A 134 17.49 2.77 6.98
C SER A 134 18.56 3.86 6.89
N ALA A 135 18.43 4.80 5.95
CA ALA A 135 19.32 5.95 5.85
C ALA A 135 19.07 6.93 7.01
N SER A 136 20.14 7.17 7.80
CA SER A 136 20.16 7.99 9.03
C SER A 136 19.92 9.47 8.77
#